data_AF-A0A662XK56-F1
#
_entry.id   AF-A0A662XK56-F1
#
_cell.length_a   1.000
_cell.length_b   1.000
_cell.length_c   1.000
_cell.angle_alpha   90.00
_cell.angle_beta   90.00
_cell.angle_gamma   90.00
#
_symmetry.space_group_name_H-M   'P 1'
#
loop_
_entity.id
_entity.type
_entity.pdbx_description
1 polymer ?
#
loop_
_entity_poly.entity_id
_entity_poly.type
_entity_poly.pdbx_seq_one_letter_code
_entity_poly.pdbx_strand_id
1 'polypeptide(L)'
;FEALPGITPLPPKYNPATWMLECIGAGVSNTSATGMDFVSTFKASECVQNMENTLSQEGVGVPSADTPELLFAKKRAASSVTQVRFLTKRFLDMYWRSPTYNLTRVGMSVFLALLFGVTFTQADYASYQGLNSGMA
;
A
#
# COMPACT_ATOMS: atom_id res chain seq x y z
N PHE A 1 30.34 16.27 -4.39
CA PHE A 1 29.69 17.03 -5.48
C PHE A 1 29.78 18.53 -5.27
N GLU A 2 29.45 19.08 -4.09
CA GLU A 2 29.57 20.53 -3.84
C GLU A 2 30.98 21.12 -4.10
N ALA A 3 32.04 20.33 -3.91
CA ALA A 3 33.43 20.74 -4.18
C ALA A 3 33.84 20.72 -5.67
N LEU A 4 32.93 20.37 -6.60
CA LEU A 4 33.25 20.28 -8.02
C LEU A 4 33.15 21.66 -8.70
N PRO A 5 34.06 21.98 -9.64
CA PRO A 5 34.07 23.28 -10.31
C PRO A 5 32.78 23.50 -11.12
N GLY A 6 32.12 24.64 -10.88
CA GLY A 6 30.92 25.07 -11.58
C GLY A 6 29.60 24.76 -10.86
N ILE A 7 29.60 23.95 -9.81
CA ILE A 7 28.39 23.66 -9.04
C ILE A 7 28.15 24.76 -8.01
N THR A 8 26.92 25.30 -7.97
CA THR A 8 26.52 26.27 -6.94
C THR A 8 26.49 25.58 -5.57
N PRO A 9 27.16 26.13 -4.53
CA PRO A 9 27.12 25.58 -3.17
C PRO A 9 25.70 25.43 -2.63
N LEU A 10 25.48 24.47 -1.73
CA LEU A 10 24.17 24.22 -1.14
C LEU A 10 23.81 25.37 -0.20
N PRO A 11 22.69 26.10 -0.44
CA PRO A 11 22.30 27.18 0.45
C PRO A 11 21.92 26.66 1.85
N PRO A 12 22.21 27.42 2.93
CA PRO A 12 21.87 26.99 4.28
C PRO A 12 20.35 26.83 4.42
N LYS A 13 19.92 25.73 5.04
CA LYS A 13 18.50 25.34 5.23
C LYS A 13 17.72 25.03 3.93
N TYR A 14 18.39 24.84 2.80
CA TYR A 14 17.74 24.39 1.57
C TYR A 14 17.65 22.87 1.49
N ASN A 15 16.64 22.33 0.80
CA ASN A 15 16.48 20.89 0.62
C ASN A 15 17.59 20.34 -0.30
N PRO A 16 18.47 19.45 0.17
CA PRO A 16 19.54 18.90 -0.65
C PRO A 16 19.05 18.15 -1.89
N ALA A 17 17.88 17.51 -1.81
CA ALA A 17 17.31 16.79 -2.94
C ALA A 17 16.90 17.75 -4.07
N THR A 18 16.25 18.87 -3.72
CA THR A 18 15.86 19.90 -4.69
C THR A 18 17.09 20.56 -5.31
N TRP A 19 18.09 20.90 -4.49
CA TRP A 19 19.35 21.47 -4.96
C TRP A 19 20.07 20.56 -5.96
N MET A 20 20.13 19.26 -5.69
CA MET A 20 20.79 18.32 -6.61
C MET A 20 20.05 18.23 -7.95
N LEU A 21 18.70 18.27 -7.96
CA LEU A 21 17.89 18.27 -9.19
C LEU A 21 18.12 19.55 -10.03
N GLU A 22 18.28 20.69 -9.37
CA GLU A 22 18.65 21.95 -10.05
C GLU A 22 20.07 21.88 -10.62
N CYS A 23 21.03 21.34 -9.86
CA CYS A 23 22.43 21.21 -10.31
C CYS A 23 22.57 20.33 -11.56
N ILE A 24 21.85 19.20 -11.62
CA ILE A 24 21.88 18.29 -12.78
C ILE A 24 20.97 18.73 -13.93
N GLY A 25 20.22 19.83 -13.77
CA GLY A 25 19.29 20.33 -14.79
C GLY A 25 18.02 19.48 -14.97
N ALA A 26 17.65 18.64 -13.99
CA ALA A 26 16.43 17.82 -14.03
C ALA A 26 15.18 18.57 -13.52
N GLY A 27 15.30 19.85 -13.15
CA GLY A 27 14.21 20.70 -12.70
C GLY A 27 13.52 21.49 -13.82
N VAL A 28 12.49 22.26 -13.46
CA VAL A 28 11.71 23.12 -14.38
C VAL A 28 12.49 24.31 -14.93
N SER A 29 13.58 24.70 -14.26
CA SER A 29 14.52 25.69 -14.75
C SER A 29 15.58 24.96 -15.56
N ASN A 30 15.51 25.06 -16.88
CA ASN A 30 16.43 24.44 -17.85
C ASN A 30 17.83 25.10 -17.85
N THR A 31 18.30 25.49 -16.67
CA THR A 31 19.61 26.06 -16.42
C THR A 31 20.52 24.94 -15.97
N SER A 32 20.95 24.08 -16.90
CA SER A 32 22.06 23.16 -16.64
C SER A 32 23.26 24.01 -16.21
N ALA A 33 23.52 24.07 -14.91
CA ALA A 33 24.46 25.05 -14.33
C ALA A 33 25.91 24.82 -14.78
N THR A 34 26.19 23.66 -15.38
CA THR A 34 27.55 23.24 -15.72
C THR A 34 27.56 22.37 -16.96
N GLY A 35 28.45 22.66 -17.91
CA GLY A 35 28.85 21.75 -18.99
C GLY A 35 29.65 20.53 -18.50
N MET A 36 29.44 20.12 -17.24
CA MET A 36 30.08 18.98 -16.61
C MET A 36 29.21 17.74 -16.80
N ASP A 37 29.83 16.65 -17.22
CA ASP A 37 29.15 15.36 -17.27
C ASP A 37 29.15 14.71 -15.88
N PHE A 38 28.01 14.84 -15.20
CA PHE A 38 27.78 14.23 -13.89
C PHE A 38 27.92 12.69 -13.93
N VAL A 39 27.66 12.06 -15.07
CA VAL A 39 27.72 10.60 -15.22
C VAL A 39 29.18 10.14 -15.19
N SER A 40 30.05 10.73 -16.02
CA SER A 40 31.48 10.39 -16.00
C SER A 40 32.14 10.76 -14.67
N THR A 41 31.77 11.89 -14.07
CA THR A 41 32.30 12.31 -12.76
C THR A 41 31.91 11.34 -11.65
N PHE A 42 30.65 10.85 -11.63
CA PHE A 42 30.22 9.84 -10.67
C PHE A 42 30.94 8.50 -10.91
N LYS A 43 31.06 8.05 -12.17
CA LYS A 43 31.78 6.82 -12.52
C LYS A 43 33.25 6.82 -12.13
N ALA A 44 33.91 7.99 -12.18
CA ALA A 44 35.30 8.15 -11.77
C ALA A 44 35.48 8.31 -10.25
N SER A 45 34.40 8.45 -9.49
CA SER A 45 34.46 8.72 -8.06
C SER A 45 34.76 7.47 -7.23
N GLU A 46 35.35 7.68 -6.05
CA GLU A 46 35.58 6.64 -5.04
C GLU A 46 34.27 5.95 -4.61
N CYS A 47 33.13 6.65 -4.69
CA CYS A 47 31.81 6.10 -4.36
C CYS A 47 31.48 4.87 -5.22
N VAL A 48 31.73 4.95 -6.53
CA VAL A 48 31.51 3.82 -7.44
C VAL A 48 32.49 2.70 -7.15
N GLN A 49 33.77 3.01 -6.90
CA GLN A 49 34.76 2.00 -6.53
C GLN A 49 34.37 1.26 -5.25
N ASN A 50 33.91 1.97 -4.21
CA ASN A 50 33.46 1.37 -2.96
C ASN A 50 32.18 0.53 -3.15
N MET A 51 31.27 0.98 -4.01
CA MET A 51 30.05 0.23 -4.33
C MET A 51 30.37 -1.05 -5.12
N GLU A 52 31.29 -0.98 -6.09
CA GLU A 52 31.79 -2.14 -6.84
C GLU A 52 32.55 -3.11 -5.93
N ASN A 53 33.40 -2.61 -5.03
CA ASN A 53 34.10 -3.41 -4.02
C ASN A 53 33.13 -4.10 -3.06
N THR A 54 32.03 -3.44 -2.69
CA THR A 54 31.00 -4.07 -1.85
C THR A 54 30.24 -5.13 -2.63
N LEU A 55 29.96 -4.88 -3.91
CA LEU A 55 29.26 -5.83 -4.76
C LEU A 55 30.12 -7.07 -5.08
N SER A 56 31.45 -6.93 -5.16
CA SER A 56 32.37 -8.04 -5.39
C SER A 56 32.61 -8.92 -4.16
N GLN A 57 32.13 -8.51 -2.98
CA GLN A 57 32.20 -9.35 -1.78
C GLN A 57 31.32 -10.59 -1.93
N GLU A 58 31.87 -11.72 -1.48
CA GLU A 58 31.14 -12.98 -1.40
C GLU A 58 29.91 -12.85 -0.50
N GLY A 59 28.76 -13.36 -0.98
CA GLY A 59 27.47 -13.28 -0.29
C GLY A 59 26.69 -12.00 -0.57
N VAL A 60 27.27 -11.01 -1.26
CA VAL A 60 26.59 -9.76 -1.66
C VAL A 60 26.20 -9.80 -3.14
N GLY A 61 27.18 -9.69 -4.06
CA GLY A 61 26.96 -9.76 -5.51
C GLY A 61 27.53 -11.02 -6.16
N VAL A 62 28.33 -11.78 -5.43
CA VAL A 62 28.91 -13.06 -5.87
C VAL A 62 28.47 -14.18 -4.91
N PRO A 63 28.12 -15.38 -5.41
CA PRO A 63 27.76 -16.50 -4.53
C PRO A 63 28.91 -16.85 -3.56
N SER A 64 28.59 -17.05 -2.28
CA SER A 64 29.54 -17.58 -1.28
C SER A 64 29.16 -19.00 -0.88
N ALA A 65 30.14 -19.81 -0.49
CA ALA A 65 29.90 -21.13 0.09
C ALA A 65 29.29 -21.05 1.50
N ASP A 66 29.57 -19.97 2.24
CA ASP A 66 29.17 -19.82 3.64
C ASP A 66 27.78 -19.17 3.81
N THR A 67 27.24 -18.55 2.75
CA THR A 67 25.92 -17.88 2.79
C THR A 67 24.95 -18.58 1.84
N PRO A 68 23.76 -19.02 2.32
CA PRO A 68 22.75 -19.60 1.44
C PRO A 68 22.22 -18.55 0.45
N GLU A 69 21.90 -18.99 -0.77
CA GLU A 69 21.29 -18.15 -1.79
C GLU A 69 19.97 -17.53 -1.29
N LEU A 70 19.76 -16.24 -1.59
CA LEU A 70 18.54 -15.54 -1.24
C LEU A 70 17.38 -15.99 -2.14
N LEU A 71 16.70 -17.06 -1.73
CA LEU A 71 15.54 -17.59 -2.44
C LEU A 71 14.24 -17.03 -1.86
N PHE A 72 13.53 -16.23 -2.66
CA PHE A 72 12.17 -15.78 -2.32
C PHE A 72 11.15 -16.89 -2.61
N ALA A 73 11.11 -17.90 -1.75
CA ALA A 73 10.23 -19.06 -1.91
C ALA A 73 8.73 -18.72 -1.94
N LYS A 74 8.32 -17.58 -1.39
CA LYS A 74 6.92 -17.14 -1.37
C LYS A 74 6.79 -15.73 -1.94
N LYS A 75 5.90 -15.57 -2.92
CA LYS A 75 5.51 -14.25 -3.47
C LYS A 75 4.94 -13.30 -2.41
N ARG A 76 4.36 -13.83 -1.34
CA ARG A 76 3.71 -13.06 -0.27
C ARG A 76 4.26 -13.49 1.09
N ALA A 77 4.50 -12.52 1.97
CA ALA A 77 4.96 -12.77 3.33
C ALA A 77 3.95 -13.57 4.18
N ALA A 78 2.64 -13.42 3.89
CA ALA A 78 1.56 -14.15 4.57
C ALA A 78 0.71 -14.95 3.58
N SER A 79 0.15 -16.07 4.05
CA SER A 79 -0.79 -16.88 3.26
C SER A 79 -2.12 -16.13 3.05
N SER A 80 -2.85 -16.50 2.00
CA SER A 80 -4.17 -15.90 1.70
C SER A 80 -5.15 -16.08 2.85
N VAL A 81 -5.11 -17.22 3.55
CA VAL A 81 -5.98 -17.50 4.71
C VAL A 81 -5.70 -16.52 5.85
N THR A 82 -4.42 -16.29 6.15
CA THR A 82 -4.03 -15.33 7.18
C THR A 82 -4.50 -13.92 6.81
N GLN A 83 -4.33 -13.52 5.54
CA GLN A 83 -4.79 -12.22 5.05
C GLN A 83 -6.31 -12.06 5.18
N VAL A 84 -7.08 -13.07 4.75
CA VAL A 84 -8.56 -13.05 4.87
C VAL A 84 -8.97 -12.94 6.33
N ARG A 85 -8.38 -13.73 7.23
CA ARG A 85 -8.71 -13.67 8.67
C ARG A 85 -8.50 -12.28 9.26
N PHE A 86 -7.35 -11.65 8.97
CA PHE A 86 -7.06 -10.31 9.45
C PHE A 86 -7.94 -9.24 8.81
N LEU A 87 -8.22 -9.35 7.51
CA LEU A 87 -9.16 -8.45 6.83
C LEU A 87 -10.55 -8.55 7.45
N THR A 88 -11.10 -9.75 7.58
CA THR A 88 -12.43 -9.97 8.16
C THR A 88 -12.52 -9.42 9.57
N LYS A 89 -11.52 -9.71 10.43
CA LYS A 89 -11.48 -9.12 11.78
C LYS A 89 -11.47 -7.59 11.72
N ARG A 90 -10.62 -6.99 10.90
CA ARG A 90 -10.52 -5.54 10.75
C ARG A 90 -11.86 -4.93 10.31
N PHE A 91 -12.52 -5.54 9.33
CA PHE A 91 -13.82 -5.08 8.86
C PHE A 91 -14.88 -5.21 9.95
N LEU A 92 -14.93 -6.34 10.68
CA LEU A 92 -15.85 -6.52 11.80
C LEU A 92 -15.62 -5.47 12.90
N ASP A 93 -14.37 -5.25 13.31
CA ASP A 93 -14.01 -4.25 14.32
C ASP A 93 -14.40 -2.83 13.87
N MET A 94 -14.19 -2.51 12.59
CA MET A 94 -14.57 -1.22 12.00
C MET A 94 -16.09 -1.04 11.96
N TYR A 95 -16.84 -2.06 11.53
CA TYR A 95 -18.30 -2.00 11.48
C TYR A 95 -18.93 -1.97 12.86
N TRP A 96 -18.33 -2.64 13.85
CA TRP A 96 -18.76 -2.56 15.24
C TRP A 96 -18.56 -1.15 15.82
N ARG A 97 -17.42 -0.50 15.52
CA ARG A 97 -17.10 0.85 16.01
C ARG A 97 -17.82 1.98 15.26
N SER A 98 -18.27 1.74 14.03
CA SER A 98 -19.03 2.71 13.22
C SER A 98 -20.40 2.14 12.79
N PRO A 99 -21.36 2.03 13.72
CA PRO A 99 -22.58 1.23 13.53
C PRO A 99 -23.68 1.92 12.70
N THR A 100 -23.58 3.22 12.40
CA THR A 100 -24.72 4.05 11.98
C THR A 100 -25.50 3.52 10.77
N TYR A 101 -24.81 2.94 9.77
CA TYR A 101 -25.48 2.43 8.56
C TYR A 101 -25.93 0.96 8.69
N ASN A 102 -25.05 0.09 9.23
CA ASN A 102 -25.34 -1.35 9.29
C ASN A 102 -26.30 -1.72 10.42
N LEU A 103 -26.25 -1.03 11.57
CA LEU A 103 -27.17 -1.29 12.68
C LEU A 103 -28.60 -0.91 12.32
N THR A 104 -28.79 0.19 11.59
CA THR A 104 -30.11 0.60 11.09
C THR A 104 -30.70 -0.45 10.14
N ARG A 105 -29.89 -1.02 9.24
CA ARG A 105 -30.34 -2.09 8.34
C ARG A 105 -30.72 -3.35 9.13
N VAL A 106 -29.88 -3.78 10.08
CA VAL A 106 -30.17 -4.96 10.92
C VAL A 106 -31.43 -4.73 11.78
N GLY A 107 -31.55 -3.56 12.41
CA GLY A 107 -32.71 -3.21 13.23
C GLY A 107 -34.00 -3.14 12.41
N MET A 108 -33.97 -2.53 11.22
CA MET A 108 -35.10 -2.53 10.30
C MET A 108 -35.47 -3.94 9.85
N SER A 109 -34.48 -4.78 9.48
CA SER A 109 -34.75 -6.16 9.09
C SER A 109 -35.40 -6.97 10.22
N VAL A 110 -34.96 -6.82 11.47
CA VAL A 110 -35.59 -7.47 12.64
C VAL A 110 -36.99 -6.94 12.88
N PHE A 111 -37.18 -5.62 12.78
CA PHE A 111 -38.50 -5.00 12.92
C PHE A 111 -39.49 -5.50 11.86
N LEU A 112 -39.09 -5.52 10.58
CA LEU A 112 -39.92 -6.07 9.51
C LEU A 112 -40.19 -7.57 9.71
N ALA A 113 -39.19 -8.35 10.14
CA ALA A 113 -39.37 -9.77 10.42
C ALA A 113 -40.39 -10.03 11.54
N LEU A 114 -40.35 -9.22 12.61
CA LEU A 114 -41.33 -9.30 13.71
C LEU A 114 -42.72 -8.81 13.27
N LEU A 115 -42.78 -7.71 12.52
CA LEU A 115 -44.03 -7.17 11.99
C LEU A 115 -44.72 -8.21 11.12
N PHE A 116 -44.04 -8.75 10.12
CA PHE A 116 -44.59 -9.80 9.26
C PHE A 116 -44.85 -11.10 10.05
N GLY A 117 -43.96 -11.49 10.95
CA GLY A 117 -44.16 -12.64 11.81
C GLY A 117 -45.47 -12.55 12.59
N VAL A 118 -45.75 -11.41 13.23
CA VAL A 118 -46.97 -11.18 14.00
C VAL A 118 -48.19 -11.06 13.09
N THR A 119 -48.13 -10.32 11.97
CA THR A 119 -49.30 -10.16 11.08
C THR A 119 -49.75 -11.47 10.45
N PHE A 120 -48.82 -12.38 10.14
CA PHE A 120 -49.13 -13.66 9.52
C PHE A 120 -49.39 -14.80 10.53
N THR A 121 -49.24 -14.56 11.84
CA THR A 121 -49.59 -15.59 12.86
C THR A 121 -51.08 -15.91 12.95
N GLN A 122 -51.97 -14.99 12.54
CA GLN A 122 -53.42 -15.19 12.54
C GLN A 122 -54.01 -15.46 11.15
N ALA A 123 -53.18 -15.61 10.12
CA ALA A 123 -53.65 -15.93 8.78
C ALA A 123 -54.17 -17.39 8.76
N ASP A 124 -55.45 -17.55 8.41
CA ASP A 124 -56.07 -18.87 8.27
C ASP A 124 -55.67 -19.50 6.92
N TYR A 125 -54.65 -20.35 6.94
CA TYR A 125 -54.18 -21.06 5.75
C TYR A 125 -55.03 -22.27 5.38
N ALA A 126 -56.11 -22.58 6.12
CA ALA A 126 -56.96 -23.73 5.84
C ALA A 126 -58.00 -23.47 4.74
N SER A 127 -58.27 -22.21 4.38
CA SER A 127 -59.23 -21.83 3.34
C SER A 127 -58.58 -21.16 2.13
N TYR A 128 -59.13 -21.39 0.94
CA TYR A 128 -58.64 -20.81 -0.34
C TYR A 128 -58.65 -19.27 -0.34
N GLN A 129 -59.60 -18.66 0.39
CA GLN A 129 -59.66 -17.21 0.59
C GLN A 129 -58.56 -16.71 1.53
N GLY A 130 -58.26 -17.45 2.60
CA GLY A 130 -57.19 -17.11 3.54
C GLY A 130 -55.80 -17.15 2.90
N LEU A 131 -55.54 -18.16 2.05
CA LEU A 131 -54.30 -18.27 1.25
C LEU A 131 -54.10 -17.09 0.28
N ASN A 132 -55.16 -16.67 -0.43
CA ASN A 132 -55.07 -15.51 -1.34
C ASN A 132 -54.96 -14.17 -0.59
N SER A 133 -55.54 -14.06 0.61
CA SER A 133 -55.44 -12.85 1.44
C SER A 133 -54.06 -12.62 2.06
N GLY A 134 -53.24 -13.65 2.16
CA GLY A 134 -51.87 -13.56 2.71
C GLY A 134 -50.77 -13.27 1.67
N MET A 135 -51.09 -13.32 0.36
CA MET A 135 -50.13 -13.11 -0.74
C MET A 135 -50.33 -11.79 -1.51
N ALA A 136 -51.36 -11.02 -1.19
CA ALA A 136 -51.62 -9.68 -1.75
C ALA A 136 -51.14 -8.59 -0.78
#